data_AF-A0A9E5AFC6-F1
#
_entry.id   AF-A0A9E5AFC6-F1
#
_cell.length_a   1.000
_cell.length_b   1.000
_cell.length_c   1.000
_cell.angle_alpha   90.00
_cell.angle_beta   90.00
_cell.angle_gamma   90.00
#
_symmetry.space_group_name_H-M   'P 1'
#
loop_
_entity.id
_entity.type
_entity.pdbx_description
1 polymer ?
#
loop_
_entity_poly.entity_id
_entity_poly.type
_entity_poly.pdbx_seq_one_letter_code
_entity_poly.pdbx_strand_id
1 'polypeptide(L)'
;MCSAARVRLFKFLENKTVALGLGVFALAVGQAILEPGFGNFHKHSIFSFAGIDLILVQKLVLCLFALSVLKRYEQRHIAGLDYLATLSFAIYFLHPWVLVLLKRSGVLNAAQVLPGFFSFVLTAPTVLALSILLAQLIKLGLKSRSRFLLGW
;
A
#
# COMPACT_ATOMS: atom_id res chain seq x y z
N MET A 1 7.54 -21.95 -17.84
CA MET A 1 8.39 -22.11 -16.64
C MET A 1 7.85 -21.40 -15.38
N CYS A 2 7.14 -20.25 -15.49
CA CYS A 2 6.59 -19.54 -14.32
C CYS A 2 5.53 -20.32 -13.49
N SER A 3 4.78 -21.24 -14.11
CA SER A 3 3.73 -22.00 -13.42
C SER A 3 4.29 -23.03 -12.42
N ALA A 4 5.39 -23.73 -12.75
CA ALA A 4 6.00 -24.72 -11.85
C ALA A 4 6.65 -24.08 -10.61
N ALA A 5 7.27 -22.89 -10.80
CA ALA A 5 7.82 -22.11 -9.69
C ALA A 5 6.73 -21.60 -8.75
N ARG A 6 5.56 -21.19 -9.29
CA ARG A 6 4.38 -20.77 -8.50
C ARG A 6 3.90 -21.88 -7.57
N VAL A 7 3.73 -23.10 -8.07
CA VAL A 7 3.28 -24.25 -7.26
C VAL A 7 4.28 -24.55 -6.13
N ARG A 8 5.58 -24.55 -6.44
CA ARG A 8 6.64 -24.78 -5.44
C ARG A 8 6.66 -23.70 -4.35
N LEU A 9 6.55 -22.44 -4.76
CA LEU A 9 6.51 -21.30 -3.85
C LEU A 9 5.27 -21.35 -2.94
N PHE A 10 4.11 -21.69 -3.49
CA PHE A 10 2.88 -21.80 -2.73
C PHE A 10 2.84 -22.98 -1.76
N LYS A 11 3.49 -24.11 -2.09
CA LYS A 11 3.72 -25.21 -1.13
C LYS A 11 4.67 -24.78 -0.02
N PHE A 12 5.71 -24.00 -0.33
CA PHE A 12 6.65 -23.50 0.67
C PHE A 12 6.01 -22.49 1.64
N LEU A 13 5.08 -21.65 1.16
CA LEU A 13 4.36 -20.67 1.96
C LEU A 13 3.24 -21.27 2.82
N GLU A 14 2.84 -22.50 2.55
CA GLU A 14 1.81 -23.21 3.31
C GLU A 14 2.31 -23.48 4.73
N ASN A 15 1.50 -23.18 5.73
CA ASN A 15 1.83 -23.23 7.18
C ASN A 15 2.93 -22.30 7.69
N LYS A 16 3.64 -21.54 6.84
CA LYS A 16 4.68 -20.58 7.27
C LYS A 16 4.20 -19.15 7.48
N THR A 17 2.91 -18.88 7.31
CA THR A 17 2.34 -17.51 7.40
C THR A 17 2.67 -16.84 8.74
N VAL A 18 2.55 -17.56 9.86
CA VAL A 18 2.83 -17.02 11.20
C VAL A 18 4.32 -16.73 11.37
N ALA A 19 5.19 -17.66 10.96
CA ALA A 19 6.65 -17.49 11.02
C ALA A 19 7.11 -16.31 10.16
N LEU A 20 6.56 -16.15 8.96
CA LEU A 20 6.83 -15.00 8.10
C LEU A 20 6.35 -13.70 8.73
N GLY A 21 5.16 -13.68 9.34
CA GLY A 21 4.62 -12.51 10.04
C GLY A 21 5.50 -12.10 11.24
N LEU A 22 5.92 -13.06 12.06
CA LEU A 22 6.88 -12.82 13.15
C LEU A 22 8.22 -12.31 12.61
N GLY A 23 8.70 -12.86 11.49
CA GLY A 23 9.92 -12.41 10.83
C GLY A 23 9.83 -10.96 10.36
N VAL A 24 8.72 -10.58 9.72
CA VAL A 24 8.46 -9.18 9.32
C VAL A 24 8.46 -8.26 10.54
N PHE A 25 7.77 -8.66 11.61
CA PHE A 25 7.67 -7.86 12.83
C PHE A 25 9.04 -7.69 13.50
N ALA A 26 9.81 -8.77 13.64
CA ALA A 26 11.15 -8.73 14.21
C ALA A 26 12.10 -7.85 13.38
N LEU A 27 12.04 -7.94 12.04
CA LEU A 27 12.83 -7.08 11.16
C LEU A 27 12.41 -5.61 11.27
N ALA A 28 11.11 -5.32 11.38
CA ALA A 28 10.61 -3.96 11.55
C ALA A 28 11.05 -3.34 12.90
N VAL A 29 10.99 -4.10 13.99
CA VAL A 29 11.51 -3.67 15.31
C VAL A 29 13.03 -3.48 15.25
N GLY A 30 13.75 -4.42 14.64
CA GLY A 30 15.19 -4.31 14.42
C GLY A 30 15.55 -3.05 13.64
N GLN A 31 14.82 -2.75 12.56
CA GLN A 31 15.02 -1.52 11.79
C GLN A 31 14.74 -0.28 12.65
N ALA A 32 13.65 -0.25 13.41
CA ALA A 32 13.29 0.91 14.24
C ALA A 32 14.31 1.21 15.36
N ILE A 33 15.04 0.20 15.84
CA ILE A 33 16.08 0.36 16.87
C ILE A 33 17.42 0.75 16.25
N LEU A 34 17.78 0.14 15.11
CA LEU A 34 19.09 0.30 14.48
C LEU A 34 19.19 1.57 13.62
N GLU A 35 18.08 2.01 13.01
CA GLU A 35 18.05 3.16 12.11
C GLU A 35 17.37 4.36 12.79
N PRO A 36 18.12 5.43 13.13
CA PRO A 36 17.55 6.63 13.75
C PRO A 36 16.78 7.53 12.77
N GLY A 37 16.81 7.22 11.47
CA GLY A 37 16.16 8.01 10.41
C GLY A 37 14.75 7.52 10.08
N PHE A 38 13.84 8.46 9.83
CA PHE A 38 12.51 8.19 9.26
C PHE A 38 12.46 8.66 7.80
N GLY A 39 12.01 7.81 6.87
CA GLY A 39 11.73 8.21 5.48
C GLY A 39 12.33 7.28 4.42
N ASN A 40 12.52 7.82 3.21
CA ASN A 40 13.18 7.09 2.14
C ASN A 40 14.70 7.12 2.34
N PHE A 41 15.29 5.95 2.59
CA PHE A 41 16.73 5.74 2.65
C PHE A 41 17.32 5.76 1.23
N HIS A 42 17.28 6.93 0.58
CA HIS A 42 18.01 7.15 -0.65
C HIS A 42 19.49 7.28 -0.31
N LYS A 43 20.33 6.46 -0.96
CA LYS A 43 21.77 6.65 -0.89
C LYS A 43 22.12 8.00 -1.51
N HIS A 44 22.86 8.83 -0.77
CA HIS A 44 23.33 10.12 -1.28
C HIS A 44 24.27 9.97 -2.49
N SER A 45 24.88 8.80 -2.67
CA SER A 45 25.71 8.48 -3.84
C SER A 45 25.43 7.05 -4.31
N ILE A 46 25.51 6.86 -5.63
CA ILE A 46 25.08 5.63 -6.34
C ILE A 46 25.89 4.39 -5.92
N PHE A 47 27.11 4.57 -5.40
CA PHE A 47 28.01 3.49 -5.00
C PHE A 47 28.56 3.61 -3.56
N SER A 48 27.83 4.27 -2.66
CA SER A 48 28.17 4.21 -1.22
C SER A 48 27.64 2.93 -0.58
N PHE A 49 28.50 2.29 0.22
CA PHE A 49 28.08 1.27 1.16
C PHE A 49 27.52 1.97 2.39
N ALA A 50 26.19 2.00 2.52
CA ALA A 50 25.49 2.64 3.63
C ALA A 50 25.03 1.63 4.70
N GLY A 51 25.67 0.45 4.76
CA GLY A 51 25.27 -0.66 5.63
C GLY A 51 24.47 -1.75 4.91
N ILE A 52 24.03 -2.75 5.68
CA ILE A 52 23.14 -3.81 5.21
C ILE A 52 21.74 -3.22 5.02
N ASP A 53 21.19 -3.35 3.82
CA ASP A 53 19.85 -2.87 3.49
C ASP A 53 18.78 -3.78 4.14
N LEU A 54 18.55 -3.55 5.44
CA LEU A 54 17.59 -4.30 6.23
C LEU A 54 16.15 -4.04 5.73
N ILE A 55 15.89 -2.86 5.16
CA ILE A 55 14.58 -2.51 4.59
C ILE A 55 14.27 -3.33 3.33
N LEU A 56 15.27 -3.66 2.50
CA LEU A 56 15.10 -4.58 1.37
C LEU A 56 14.74 -5.99 1.85
N VAL A 57 15.46 -6.51 2.85
CA VAL A 57 15.20 -7.84 3.41
C VAL A 57 13.79 -7.88 4.04
N GLN A 58 13.44 -6.86 4.83
CA GLN A 58 12.11 -6.74 5.41
C GLN A 58 11.03 -6.71 4.33
N LYS A 59 11.19 -5.90 3.26
CA LYS A 59 10.22 -5.82 2.17
C LYS A 59 10.06 -7.14 1.44
N LEU A 60 11.15 -7.89 1.22
CA LEU A 60 11.10 -9.20 0.58
C LEU A 60 10.31 -10.20 1.42
N VAL A 61 10.59 -10.28 2.73
CA VAL A 61 9.84 -11.15 3.65
C VAL A 61 8.37 -10.70 3.76
N LEU A 62 8.12 -9.39 3.77
CA LEU A 62 6.77 -8.81 3.76
C LEU A 62 6.00 -9.20 2.51
N CYS A 63 6.61 -9.18 1.32
CA CYS A 63 5.97 -9.63 0.10
C CYS A 63 5.58 -11.12 0.16
N LEU A 64 6.46 -11.97 0.69
CA LEU A 64 6.18 -13.40 0.88
C LEU A 64 5.06 -13.63 1.91
N PHE A 65 5.06 -12.87 3.00
CA PHE A 65 4.00 -12.87 4.00
C PHE A 65 2.66 -12.44 3.40
N ALA A 66 2.62 -11.28 2.73
CA ALA A 66 1.43 -10.74 2.09
C ALA A 66 0.87 -11.73 1.06
N LEU A 67 1.72 -12.34 0.23
CA LEU A 67 1.30 -13.36 -0.73
C LEU A 67 0.69 -14.59 -0.05
N SER A 68 1.27 -15.05 1.07
CA SER A 68 0.73 -16.17 1.86
C SER A 68 -0.65 -15.84 2.45
N VAL A 69 -0.85 -14.62 2.93
CA VAL A 69 -2.14 -14.14 3.44
C VAL A 69 -3.16 -14.02 2.31
N LEU A 70 -2.83 -13.31 1.23
CA LEU A 70 -3.72 -13.07 0.09
C LEU A 70 -4.19 -14.38 -0.55
N LYS A 71 -3.33 -15.41 -0.64
CA LYS A 71 -3.72 -16.74 -1.12
C LYS A 71 -4.88 -17.35 -0.32
N ARG A 72 -4.97 -17.12 1.00
CA ARG A 72 -6.10 -17.60 1.82
C ARG A 72 -7.41 -16.89 1.49
N TYR A 73 -7.33 -15.66 0.99
CA TYR A 73 -8.49 -14.84 0.59
C TYR A 73 -8.76 -14.90 -0.92
N GLU A 74 -7.91 -15.53 -1.73
CA GLU A 74 -8.08 -15.65 -3.20
C GLU A 74 -9.43 -16.29 -3.59
N GLN A 75 -9.92 -17.23 -2.78
CA GLN A 75 -11.21 -17.91 -3.02
C GLN A 75 -12.39 -17.25 -2.30
N ARG A 76 -12.17 -16.15 -1.56
CA ARG A 76 -13.20 -15.45 -0.81
C ARG A 76 -13.65 -14.22 -1.60
N HIS A 77 -14.87 -14.29 -2.14
CA HIS A 77 -15.50 -13.12 -2.75
C HIS A 77 -16.07 -12.19 -1.67
N ILE A 78 -15.43 -11.04 -1.50
CA ILE A 78 -15.88 -9.99 -0.58
C ILE A 78 -16.26 -8.80 -1.46
N ALA A 79 -17.56 -8.58 -1.64
CA ALA A 79 -18.08 -7.62 -2.62
C ALA A 79 -17.47 -6.21 -2.50
N GLY A 80 -17.22 -5.73 -1.28
CA GLY A 80 -16.56 -4.43 -1.06
C GLY A 80 -15.09 -4.41 -1.52
N LEU A 81 -14.35 -5.49 -1.32
CA LEU A 81 -12.96 -5.63 -1.78
C LEU A 81 -12.89 -5.73 -3.30
N ASP A 82 -13.80 -6.48 -3.93
CA ASP A 82 -13.88 -6.61 -5.39
C ASP A 82 -14.20 -5.26 -6.05
N TYR A 83 -15.10 -4.48 -5.44
CA TYR A 83 -15.41 -3.13 -5.87
C TYR A 83 -14.21 -2.18 -5.73
N LEU A 84 -13.54 -2.19 -4.57
CA LEU A 84 -12.32 -1.39 -4.35
C LEU A 84 -11.18 -1.79 -5.29
N ALA A 85 -11.02 -3.08 -5.57
CA ALA A 85 -10.02 -3.58 -6.52
C ALA A 85 -10.28 -3.02 -7.92
N THR A 86 -11.54 -2.95 -8.33
CA THR A 86 -11.94 -2.36 -9.61
C THR A 86 -11.67 -0.86 -9.67
N LEU A 87 -11.86 -0.14 -8.57
CA LEU A 87 -11.56 1.29 -8.45
C LEU A 87 -10.09 1.60 -8.17
N SER A 88 -9.26 0.60 -7.86
CA SER A 88 -7.89 0.80 -7.36
C SER A 88 -7.02 1.65 -8.29
N PHE A 89 -7.15 1.45 -9.60
CA PHE A 89 -6.46 2.26 -10.61
C PHE A 89 -6.91 3.72 -10.59
N ALA A 90 -8.23 3.96 -10.57
CA ALA A 90 -8.79 5.30 -10.48
C ALA A 90 -8.34 6.02 -9.19
N ILE A 91 -8.38 5.32 -8.06
CA ILE A 91 -7.93 5.85 -6.76
C ILE A 91 -6.43 6.16 -6.80
N TYR A 92 -5.61 5.30 -7.40
CA TYR A 92 -4.17 5.55 -7.57
C TYR A 92 -3.89 6.84 -8.35
N PHE A 93 -4.68 7.16 -9.38
CA PHE A 93 -4.51 8.43 -10.11
C PHE A 93 -5.09 9.64 -9.39
N LEU A 94 -6.20 9.49 -8.67
CA LEU A 94 -6.93 10.61 -8.07
C LEU A 94 -6.41 11.02 -6.70
N HIS A 95 -5.88 10.10 -5.90
CA HIS A 95 -5.46 10.40 -4.53
C HIS A 95 -4.40 11.53 -4.41
N PRO A 96 -3.42 11.72 -5.33
CA PRO A 96 -2.47 12.82 -5.23
C PRO A 96 -3.17 14.17 -5.43
N TRP A 97 -4.12 14.25 -6.37
CA TRP A 97 -4.92 15.46 -6.61
C TRP A 97 -5.81 15.80 -5.42
N VAL A 98 -6.41 14.77 -4.82
CA VAL A 98 -7.18 14.90 -3.57
C VAL A 98 -6.28 15.45 -2.47
N LEU A 99 -5.10 14.86 -2.25
CA LEU A 99 -4.14 15.34 -1.24
C LEU A 99 -3.74 16.80 -1.47
N VAL A 100 -3.47 17.21 -2.70
CA VAL A 100 -3.16 18.61 -3.04
C VAL A 100 -4.34 19.52 -2.70
N LEU A 101 -5.57 19.11 -3.02
CA LEU A 101 -6.77 19.86 -2.72
C LEU A 101 -7.00 20.02 -1.21
N LEU A 102 -6.88 18.93 -0.43
CA LEU A 102 -7.02 18.99 1.02
C LEU A 102 -5.91 19.84 1.64
N LYS A 103 -4.69 19.81 1.10
CA LYS A 103 -3.57 20.63 1.58
C LYS A 103 -3.88 22.11 1.37
N ARG A 104 -4.39 22.47 0.19
CA ARG A 104 -4.76 23.85 -0.14
C ARG A 104 -5.94 24.36 0.68
N SER A 105 -6.90 23.49 1.01
CA SER A 105 -8.06 23.84 1.85
C SER A 105 -7.75 24.04 3.34
N GLY A 106 -6.52 23.73 3.78
CA GLY A 106 -6.13 23.82 5.19
C GLY A 106 -6.58 22.64 6.07
N VAL A 107 -7.41 21.73 5.55
CA VAL A 107 -7.91 20.54 6.27
C VAL A 107 -6.76 19.62 6.71
N LEU A 108 -5.75 19.43 5.86
CA LEU A 108 -4.56 18.64 6.24
C LEU A 108 -3.74 19.33 7.33
N ASN A 109 -3.68 20.66 7.36
CA ASN A 109 -2.94 21.39 8.38
C ASN A 109 -3.65 21.27 9.75
N ALA A 110 -4.99 21.26 9.77
CA ALA A 110 -5.77 20.99 10.98
C ALA A 110 -5.55 19.56 11.50
N ALA A 111 -5.46 18.57 10.60
CA ALA A 111 -5.19 17.18 10.96
C ALA A 111 -3.74 16.94 11.43
N GLN A 112 -2.79 17.82 11.11
CA GLN A 112 -1.40 17.76 11.58
C GLN A 112 -1.20 18.22 13.03
N VAL A 113 -2.22 18.85 13.63
CA VAL A 113 -2.21 19.17 15.07
C VAL A 113 -2.30 17.90 15.93
N LEU A 114 -2.83 16.82 15.37
CA LEU A 114 -2.93 15.52 16.03
C LEU A 114 -1.62 14.73 15.90
N PRO A 115 -1.32 13.82 16.86
CA PRO A 115 -0.17 12.93 16.74
C PRO A 115 -0.21 12.12 15.44
N GLY A 116 0.95 11.87 14.83
CA GLY A 116 1.08 11.37 13.45
C GLY A 116 0.27 10.10 13.14
N PHE A 117 0.11 9.19 14.11
CA PHE A 117 -0.74 8.00 13.96
C PHE A 117 -2.21 8.36 13.78
N PHE A 118 -2.76 9.22 14.63
CA PHE A 118 -4.16 9.66 14.54
C PHE A 118 -4.41 10.49 13.28
N SER A 119 -3.45 11.35 12.93
CA SER A 119 -3.47 12.10 11.68
C SER A 119 -3.56 11.16 10.47
N PHE A 120 -2.79 10.07 10.46
CA PHE A 120 -2.84 9.06 9.40
C PHE A 120 -4.17 8.31 9.36
N VAL A 121 -4.64 7.82 10.52
CA VAL A 121 -5.90 7.08 10.65
C VAL A 121 -7.11 7.91 10.21
N LEU A 122 -7.08 9.23 10.40
CA LEU A 122 -8.14 10.12 9.94
C LEU A 122 -7.99 10.49 8.44
N THR A 123 -6.76 10.81 8.03
CA THR A 123 -6.50 11.32 6.68
C THR A 123 -6.64 10.25 5.61
N ALA A 124 -6.13 9.03 5.84
CA ALA A 124 -6.12 7.99 4.81
C ALA A 124 -7.54 7.56 4.38
N PRO A 125 -8.49 7.27 5.30
CA PRO A 125 -9.88 6.99 4.93
C PRO A 125 -10.57 8.19 4.26
N THR A 126 -10.28 9.41 4.71
CA THR A 126 -10.86 10.64 4.14
C THR A 126 -10.42 10.81 2.69
N VAL A 127 -9.12 10.69 2.42
CA VAL A 127 -8.56 10.77 1.05
C VAL A 127 -9.11 9.65 0.18
N LEU A 128 -9.22 8.43 0.71
CA LEU A 128 -9.79 7.29 -0.01
C LEU A 128 -11.26 7.55 -0.39
N ALA A 129 -12.09 7.98 0.58
CA ALA A 129 -13.50 8.27 0.36
C ALA A 129 -13.70 9.38 -0.68
N LEU A 130 -12.94 10.46 -0.59
CA LEU A 130 -12.99 11.56 -1.56
C LEU A 130 -12.50 11.12 -2.94
N SER A 131 -11.49 10.27 -3.03
CA SER A 131 -11.02 9.72 -4.30
C SER A 131 -12.08 8.85 -4.97
N ILE A 132 -12.80 8.03 -4.18
CA ILE A 132 -13.92 7.21 -4.68
C ILE A 132 -15.08 8.11 -5.15
N LEU A 133 -15.45 9.13 -4.38
CA LEU A 133 -16.49 10.09 -4.76
C LEU A 133 -16.14 10.81 -6.06
N LEU A 134 -14.91 11.31 -6.20
CA LEU A 134 -14.47 11.95 -7.44
C LEU A 134 -14.48 10.97 -8.62
N ALA A 135 -14.04 9.73 -8.43
CA ALA A 135 -14.09 8.71 -9.48
C ALA A 135 -15.54 8.47 -9.96
N GLN A 136 -16.50 8.42 -9.03
CA GLN A 136 -17.92 8.26 -9.36
C GLN A 136 -18.50 9.50 -10.08
N LEU A 137 -18.13 10.71 -9.65
CA LEU A 137 -18.57 11.95 -10.31
C LEU A 137 -18.03 12.06 -11.73
N ILE A 138 -16.76 11.73 -11.95
CA ILE A 138 -16.16 11.69 -13.30
C ILE A 138 -16.87 10.66 -14.18
N LYS A 139 -17.17 9.48 -13.63
CA LYS A 139 -17.91 8.44 -14.36
C LYS A 139 -19.31 8.91 -14.77
N LEU A 140 -20.02 9.60 -13.87
CA LEU A 140 -21.35 10.15 -14.15
C LEU A 140 -21.30 11.22 -15.27
N GLY A 141 -20.28 12.08 -15.25
CA GLY A 141 -20.10 13.14 -16.25
C GLY A 141 -19.64 12.62 -17.63
N LEU A 142 -18.80 11.60 -17.69
CA LEU A 142 -18.19 11.12 -18.94
C LEU A 142 -18.86 9.90 -19.58
N LYS A 143 -19.88 9.31 -18.95
CA LYS A 143 -20.74 8.16 -19.37
C LYS A 143 -20.07 7.02 -20.16
N SER A 144 -19.57 7.24 -21.38
CA SER A 144 -18.99 6.23 -22.29
C SER A 144 -17.46 6.26 -22.44
N ARG A 145 -16.76 7.32 -21.99
CA ARG A 145 -15.30 7.44 -22.14
C ARG A 145 -14.48 7.21 -20.85
N SER A 146 -15.10 6.96 -19.69
CA SER A 146 -14.37 6.82 -18.42
C SER A 146 -13.37 5.65 -18.42
N ARG A 147 -13.69 4.57 -19.15
CA ARG A 147 -12.84 3.38 -19.28
C ARG A 147 -11.45 3.68 -19.81
N PHE A 148 -11.28 4.72 -20.63
CA PHE A 148 -9.97 5.11 -21.18
C PHE A 148 -9.10 5.89 -20.20
N LEU A 149 -9.68 6.57 -19.20
CA LEU A 149 -8.94 7.42 -18.26
C LEU A 149 -8.74 6.74 -16.90
N LEU A 150 -9.68 5.89 -16.49
CA LEU A 150 -9.73 5.32 -15.14
C LEU A 150 -9.63 3.79 -15.12
N GLY A 151 -9.44 3.15 -16.28
CA GLY A 151 -9.41 1.69 -16.40
C GLY A 151 -10.75 1.02 -16.06
N TRP A 152 -11.80 1.81 -15.84
CA TRP A 152 -13.14 1.40 -15.43
C TRP A 152 -14.24 2.22 -16.10
#